data_AF-A0A9D6M698-F1
#
_entry.id   AF-A0A9D6M698-F1
#
_cell.length_a   1.000
_cell.length_b   1.000
_cell.length_c   1.000
_cell.angle_alpha   90.00
_cell.angle_beta   90.00
_cell.angle_gamma   90.00
#
_symmetry.space_group_name_H-M   'P 1'
#
loop_
_entity.id
_entity.type
_entity.pdbx_description
1 polymer ?
#
loop_
_entity_poly.entity_id
_entity_poly.type
_entity_poly.pdbx_seq_one_letter_code
_entity_poly.pdbx_strand_id
1 'polypeptide(L)'
;MYGSTIASPEEVKTAVADDPAKLAEFEARIARHEKIEPSDWMPSDYRKQLIRLIEQHAHSEIMGALPEGKWIPHAPTFKRKLALVAKVQDEVGHAQLLYRAAETLGKPREQMIEDLLSGRSKYSNVFNYPTPTWADTAVIAFLIDAGAI
;
A
#
# COMPACT_ATOMS: atom_id res chain seq x y z
N MET A 1 1.80 -10.52 -7.09
CA MET A 1 2.38 -10.40 -5.73
C MET A 1 3.73 -9.74 -5.86
N TYR A 2 3.94 -8.65 -5.13
CA TYR A 2 5.00 -7.67 -5.30
C TYR A 2 6.40 -8.29 -5.56
N GLY A 3 6.99 -7.94 -6.71
CA GLY A 3 8.36 -8.32 -7.03
C GLY A 3 9.36 -7.68 -6.06
N SER A 4 10.40 -8.41 -5.70
CA SER A 4 11.52 -7.91 -4.90
C SER A 4 12.20 -6.75 -5.62
N THR A 5 12.11 -5.54 -5.10
CA THR A 5 13.12 -4.51 -5.41
C THR A 5 14.44 -5.02 -4.86
N ILE A 6 15.40 -5.27 -5.76
CA ILE A 6 16.78 -5.59 -5.40
C ILE A 6 17.32 -4.35 -4.69
N ALA A 7 17.64 -4.47 -3.40
CA ALA A 7 18.29 -3.41 -2.65
C ALA A 7 19.55 -2.97 -3.40
N SER A 8 19.79 -1.66 -3.50
CA SER A 8 21.02 -1.19 -4.13
C SER A 8 22.24 -1.67 -3.31
N PRO A 9 23.41 -1.91 -3.93
CA PRO A 9 24.61 -2.36 -3.21
C PRO A 9 25.07 -1.42 -2.08
N GLU A 10 24.65 -0.16 -2.10
CA GLU A 10 24.91 0.81 -1.02
C GLU A 10 23.98 0.61 0.19
N GLU A 11 22.72 0.20 -0.01
CA GLU A 11 21.78 -0.08 1.08
C GLU A 11 22.17 -1.31 1.90
N VAL A 12 22.89 -2.26 1.30
CA VAL A 12 23.42 -3.45 1.98
C VAL A 12 24.62 -3.10 2.89
N LYS A 13 25.32 -1.99 2.60
CA LYS A 13 26.55 -1.59 3.32
C LYS A 13 26.29 -0.80 4.61
N THR A 14 25.05 -0.36 4.85
CA THR A 14 24.68 0.49 6.00
C THR A 14 23.75 -0.20 7.00
N ALA A 15 23.62 -1.52 6.95
CA ALA A 15 22.89 -2.28 7.97
C ALA A 15 23.55 -2.05 9.34
N VAL A 16 22.97 -1.15 10.12
CA VAL A 16 23.31 -0.97 11.53
C VAL A 16 22.97 -2.29 12.20
N ALA A 17 23.98 -2.99 12.72
CA ALA A 17 23.75 -4.23 13.45
C ALA A 17 22.82 -3.92 14.63
N ASP A 18 21.60 -4.48 14.58
CA ASP A 18 20.62 -4.34 15.65
C ASP A 18 21.16 -4.99 16.94
N ASP A 19 20.89 -4.35 18.09
CA ASP A 19 21.32 -4.86 19.41
C ASP A 19 20.70 -6.25 19.67
N PRO A 20 21.51 -7.31 19.85
CA PRO A 20 20.99 -8.67 20.05
C PRO A 20 20.02 -8.80 21.21
N ALA A 21 20.21 -8.03 22.29
CA ALA A 21 19.32 -8.08 23.45
C ALA A 21 17.94 -7.49 23.12
N LYS A 22 17.91 -6.36 22.41
CA LYS A 22 16.65 -5.74 21.96
C LYS A 22 15.94 -6.59 20.93
N LEU A 23 16.69 -7.24 20.03
CA LEU A 23 16.12 -8.17 19.05
C LEU A 23 15.42 -9.33 19.73
N ALA A 24 16.05 -9.97 20.72
CA ALA A 24 15.45 -11.06 21.48
C ALA A 24 14.17 -10.61 22.25
N GLU A 25 14.17 -9.40 22.80
CA GLU A 25 12.98 -8.82 23.44
C GLU A 25 11.84 -8.60 22.43
N PHE A 26 12.14 -8.03 21.27
CA PHE A 26 11.18 -7.83 20.19
C PHE A 26 10.57 -9.15 19.72
N GLU A 27 11.40 -10.17 19.47
CA GLU A 27 10.92 -11.51 19.08
C GLU A 27 10.03 -12.13 20.15
N ALA A 28 10.38 -11.96 21.42
CA ALA A 28 9.55 -12.43 22.53
C ALA A 28 8.20 -11.70 22.61
N ARG A 29 8.14 -10.40 22.32
CA ARG A 29 6.87 -9.64 22.21
C ARG A 29 6.00 -10.20 21.08
N ILE A 30 6.59 -10.46 19.91
CA ILE A 30 5.89 -11.06 18.77
C ILE A 30 5.34 -12.45 19.12
N ALA A 31 6.14 -13.29 19.80
CA ALA A 31 5.72 -14.63 20.23
C ALA A 31 4.56 -14.60 21.23
N ARG A 32 4.40 -13.51 21.98
CA ARG A 32 3.25 -13.28 22.88
C ARG A 32 2.05 -12.62 22.19
N HIS A 33 2.10 -12.44 20.86
CA HIS A 33 1.08 -11.75 20.07
C HIS A 33 0.83 -10.31 20.51
N GLU A 34 1.84 -9.64 21.06
CA GLU A 34 1.75 -8.22 21.40
C GLU A 34 1.84 -7.37 20.14
N LYS A 35 1.15 -6.23 20.15
CA LYS A 35 1.25 -5.23 19.08
C LYS A 35 2.56 -4.45 19.23
N ILE A 36 3.13 -4.08 18.08
CA ILE A 36 4.27 -3.17 17.98
C ILE A 36 3.74 -1.81 17.58
N GLU A 37 3.94 -0.82 18.44
CA GLU A 37 3.52 0.56 18.23
C GLU A 37 4.65 1.39 17.61
N PRO A 38 4.36 2.54 16.97
CA PRO A 38 5.38 3.33 16.27
C PRO A 38 6.54 3.82 17.15
N SER A 39 6.28 4.05 18.44
CA SER A 39 7.27 4.47 19.43
C SER A 39 8.13 3.32 19.97
N ASP A 40 7.74 2.07 19.72
CA ASP A 40 8.52 0.92 20.15
C ASP A 40 9.82 0.80 19.37
N TRP A 41 10.83 0.25 20.04
CA TRP A 41 12.01 -0.25 19.33
C TRP A 41 11.59 -1.43 18.44
N MET A 42 12.08 -1.43 17.20
CA MET A 42 11.91 -2.53 16.25
C MET A 42 13.17 -2.64 15.38
N PRO A 43 13.51 -3.84 14.87
CA PRO A 43 14.67 -4.02 14.00
C PRO A 43 14.62 -3.11 12.77
N SER A 44 15.79 -2.67 12.33
CA SER A 44 15.94 -1.75 11.20
C SER A 44 15.30 -2.29 9.91
N ASP A 45 15.58 -3.56 9.60
CA ASP A 45 15.01 -4.25 8.44
C ASP A 45 13.50 -4.46 8.57
N TYR A 46 13.00 -4.74 9.78
CA TYR A 46 11.56 -4.86 10.04
C TYR A 46 10.84 -3.55 9.72
N ARG A 47 11.36 -2.42 10.20
CA ARG A 47 10.83 -1.08 9.89
C ARG A 47 10.87 -0.80 8.39
N LYS A 48 11.99 -1.08 7.73
CA LYS A 48 12.16 -0.86 6.29
C LYS A 48 11.16 -1.66 5.46
N GLN A 49 10.96 -2.95 5.79
CA GLN A 49 9.99 -3.79 5.07
C GLN A 49 8.55 -3.38 5.36
N LEU A 50 8.21 -2.98 6.59
CA LEU A 50 6.87 -2.45 6.91
C LEU A 50 6.56 -1.17 6.12
N ILE A 51 7.48 -0.20 6.11
CA ILE A 51 7.32 1.03 5.31
C ILE A 51 7.08 0.67 3.85
N ARG A 52 7.92 -0.20 3.27
CA ARG A 52 7.78 -0.65 1.88
C ARG A 52 6.42 -1.30 1.64
N LEU A 53 5.96 -2.18 2.52
CA LEU A 53 4.68 -2.88 2.37
C LEU A 53 3.50 -1.90 2.43
N ILE A 54 3.46 -1.05 3.46
CA ILE A 54 2.36 -0.10 3.67
C ILE A 54 2.33 0.94 2.54
N GLU A 55 3.48 1.43 2.11
CA GLU A 55 3.61 2.34 0.97
C GLU A 55 3.06 1.71 -0.32
N GLN A 56 3.49 0.49 -0.65
CA GLN A 56 3.03 -0.19 -1.86
C GLN A 56 1.53 -0.52 -1.79
N HIS A 57 0.99 -0.75 -0.59
CA HIS A 57 -0.44 -0.88 -0.35
C HIS A 57 -1.15 0.45 -0.61
N ALA A 58 -0.69 1.57 -0.04
CA ALA A 58 -1.25 2.90 -0.26
C ALA A 58 -1.22 3.31 -1.74
N HIS A 59 -0.13 2.97 -2.44
CA HIS A 59 0.00 3.19 -3.88
C HIS A 59 -1.04 2.38 -4.66
N SER A 60 -1.31 1.15 -4.22
CA SER A 60 -2.30 0.28 -4.85
C SER A 60 -3.71 0.86 -4.73
N GLU A 61 -4.07 1.41 -3.56
CA GLU A 61 -5.36 2.07 -3.36
C GLU A 61 -5.57 3.27 -4.30
N ILE A 62 -4.57 4.17 -4.40
CA ILE A 62 -4.66 5.32 -5.32
C ILE A 62 -4.71 4.89 -6.77
N MET A 63 -3.86 3.94 -7.16
CA MET A 63 -3.81 3.48 -8.55
C MET A 63 -5.08 2.72 -8.93
N GLY A 64 -5.74 2.04 -7.99
CA GLY A 64 -7.02 1.37 -8.17
C GLY A 64 -8.19 2.33 -8.37
N ALA A 65 -8.16 3.49 -7.73
CA ALA A 65 -9.16 4.53 -7.91
C ALA A 65 -9.21 5.10 -9.34
N LEU A 66 -8.10 5.05 -10.11
CA LEU A 66 -8.01 5.62 -11.46
C LEU A 66 -8.85 4.90 -12.53
N PRO A 67 -8.70 3.57 -12.76
CA PRO A 67 -9.49 2.86 -13.77
C PRO A 67 -10.98 2.88 -13.48
N GLU A 68 -11.39 2.81 -12.22
CA GLU A 68 -12.79 2.91 -11.80
C GLU A 68 -13.31 4.35 -11.88
N GLY A 69 -12.51 5.34 -11.47
CA GLY A 69 -12.83 6.75 -11.56
C GLY A 69 -13.14 7.21 -12.99
N LYS A 70 -12.42 6.65 -13.98
CA LYS A 70 -12.68 6.89 -15.42
C LYS A 70 -14.12 6.53 -15.84
N TRP A 71 -14.75 5.56 -15.18
CA TRP A 71 -16.10 5.10 -15.52
C TRP A 71 -17.22 5.83 -14.78
N ILE A 72 -16.92 6.70 -13.80
CA ILE A 72 -17.92 7.50 -13.08
C ILE A 72 -18.83 8.29 -14.03
N PRO A 73 -18.33 9.03 -15.04
CA PRO A 73 -19.18 9.78 -15.97
C PRO A 73 -20.08 8.87 -16.81
N HIS A 74 -19.62 7.65 -17.09
CA HIS A 74 -20.21 6.68 -18.02
C HIS A 74 -21.09 5.62 -17.37
N ALA A 75 -21.31 5.70 -16.05
CA ALA A 75 -22.15 4.75 -15.34
C ALA A 75 -23.59 4.69 -15.94
N PRO A 76 -24.15 3.49 -16.19
CA PRO A 76 -25.39 3.32 -16.97
C PRO A 76 -26.65 3.75 -16.21
N THR A 77 -26.56 3.93 -14.89
CA THR A 77 -27.67 4.39 -14.04
C THR A 77 -27.15 5.27 -12.92
N PHE A 78 -28.00 6.16 -12.38
CA PHE A 78 -27.63 6.97 -11.20
C PHE A 78 -27.30 6.11 -9.97
N LYS A 79 -28.00 4.99 -9.76
CA LYS A 79 -27.69 4.06 -8.68
C LYS A 79 -26.26 3.53 -8.77
N ARG A 80 -25.83 3.13 -9.98
CA ARG A 80 -24.45 2.66 -10.20
C ARG A 80 -23.43 3.77 -10.13
N LYS A 81 -23.77 4.98 -10.61
CA LYS A 81 -22.92 6.17 -10.47
C LYS A 81 -22.64 6.49 -9.00
N LEU A 82 -23.68 6.55 -8.17
CA LEU A 82 -23.55 6.81 -6.73
C LEU A 82 -22.69 5.75 -6.03
N ALA A 83 -22.92 4.48 -6.31
CA ALA A 83 -22.12 3.39 -5.74
C ALA A 83 -20.64 3.49 -6.14
N LEU A 84 -20.35 3.76 -7.42
CA LEU A 84 -18.97 3.88 -7.90
C LEU A 84 -18.26 5.12 -7.34
N VAL A 85 -18.96 6.24 -7.20
CA VAL A 85 -18.41 7.44 -6.55
C VAL A 85 -18.05 7.15 -5.09
N ALA A 86 -18.95 6.49 -4.34
CA ALA A 86 -18.70 6.12 -2.95
C ALA A 86 -17.48 5.18 -2.84
N LYS A 87 -17.41 4.15 -3.69
CA LYS A 87 -16.26 3.24 -3.73
C LYS A 87 -14.94 3.97 -3.98
N VAL A 88 -14.88 4.78 -5.04
CA VAL A 88 -13.66 5.53 -5.40
C VAL A 88 -13.27 6.52 -4.29
N GLN A 89 -14.24 7.11 -3.60
CA GLN A 89 -13.99 7.94 -2.42
C GLN A 89 -13.36 7.12 -1.29
N ASP A 90 -13.87 5.92 -1.01
CA ASP A 90 -13.34 5.03 0.01
C ASP A 90 -11.90 4.60 -0.30
N GLU A 91 -11.55 4.23 -1.54
CA GLU A 91 -10.17 3.86 -1.89
C GLU A 91 -9.19 5.02 -1.69
N VAL A 92 -9.59 6.24 -2.05
CA VAL A 92 -8.78 7.44 -1.78
C VAL A 92 -8.63 7.66 -0.27
N GLY A 93 -9.68 7.36 0.51
CA GLY A 93 -9.63 7.37 1.97
C GLY A 93 -8.68 6.31 2.55
N HIS A 94 -8.74 5.08 2.06
CA HIS A 94 -7.86 3.98 2.44
C HIS A 94 -6.40 4.33 2.18
N ALA A 95 -6.09 4.87 0.99
CA ALA A 95 -4.75 5.33 0.66
C ALA A 95 -4.23 6.37 1.65
N GLN A 96 -5.08 7.35 2.01
CA GLN A 96 -4.71 8.38 2.99
C GLN A 96 -4.38 7.77 4.36
N LEU A 97 -5.20 6.83 4.84
CA LEU A 97 -4.96 6.14 6.10
C LEU A 97 -3.66 5.35 6.08
N LEU A 98 -3.38 4.62 5.00
CA LEU A 98 -2.15 3.84 4.84
C LEU A 98 -0.91 4.74 4.78
N TYR A 99 -0.95 5.86 4.06
CA TYR A 99 0.16 6.82 4.09
C TYR A 99 0.37 7.37 5.50
N ARG A 100 -0.69 7.73 6.23
CA ARG A 100 -0.55 8.17 7.63
C ARG A 100 0.08 7.09 8.50
N ALA A 101 -0.26 5.81 8.29
CA ALA A 101 0.36 4.70 9.00
C ALA A 101 1.87 4.60 8.70
N ALA A 102 2.27 4.70 7.43
CA ALA A 102 3.69 4.70 7.05
C ALA A 102 4.45 5.94 7.57
N GLU A 103 3.81 7.11 7.65
CA GLU A 103 4.40 8.31 8.24
C GLU A 103 4.78 8.10 9.72
N THR A 104 4.01 7.32 10.48
CA THR A 104 4.37 6.98 11.87
C THR A 104 5.68 6.19 11.98
N LEU A 105 6.11 5.54 10.89
CA LEU A 105 7.35 4.78 10.82
C LEU A 105 8.54 5.61 10.31
N GLY A 106 8.31 6.86 9.87
CA GLY A 106 9.35 7.84 9.55
C GLY A 106 9.50 8.21 8.08
N LYS A 107 8.63 7.73 7.17
CA LYS A 107 8.67 8.13 5.75
C LYS A 107 7.53 9.10 5.41
N PRO A 108 7.81 10.36 5.02
CA PRO A 108 6.77 11.32 4.65
C PRO A 108 5.95 10.87 3.44
N ARG A 109 4.65 11.21 3.41
CA ARG A 109 3.77 10.91 2.27
C ARG A 109 4.26 11.50 0.96
N GLU A 110 4.78 12.72 0.98
CA GLU A 110 5.27 13.40 -0.23
C GLU A 110 6.41 12.61 -0.87
N GLN A 111 7.29 12.01 -0.07
CA GLN A 111 8.35 11.13 -0.56
C GLN A 111 7.81 9.83 -1.15
N MET A 112 6.80 9.22 -0.50
CA MET A 112 6.14 8.01 -1.03
C MET A 112 5.48 8.28 -2.39
N ILE A 113 4.78 9.42 -2.52
CA ILE A 113 4.19 9.85 -3.80
C ILE A 113 5.26 10.08 -4.86
N GLU A 114 6.38 10.71 -4.52
CA GLU A 114 7.50 10.86 -5.46
C GLU A 114 8.06 9.50 -5.90
N ASP A 115 8.18 8.54 -4.99
CA ASP A 115 8.63 7.18 -5.29
C ASP A 115 7.65 6.43 -6.20
N LEU A 116 6.34 6.66 -6.05
CA LEU A 116 5.32 6.17 -6.99
C LEU A 116 5.52 6.78 -8.39
N LEU A 117 5.58 8.11 -8.47
CA LEU A 117 5.63 8.84 -9.74
C LEU A 117 6.94 8.60 -10.51
N SER A 118 8.05 8.41 -9.80
CA SER A 118 9.35 8.06 -10.38
C SER A 118 9.50 6.56 -10.70
N GLY A 119 8.54 5.72 -10.30
CA GLY A 119 8.57 4.27 -10.52
C GLY A 119 9.54 3.50 -9.63
N ARG A 120 10.15 4.16 -8.62
CA ARG A 120 11.01 3.54 -7.60
C ARG A 120 10.22 2.56 -6.73
N SER A 121 9.00 2.93 -6.37
CA SER A 121 8.07 2.08 -5.63
C SER A 121 7.03 1.44 -6.55
N LYS A 122 6.41 0.37 -6.07
CA LYS A 122 5.46 -0.44 -6.85
C LYS A 122 4.05 -0.28 -6.33
N TYR A 123 3.10 -0.80 -7.10
CA TYR A 123 1.70 -0.97 -6.75
C TYR A 123 1.21 -2.29 -7.37
N SER A 124 -0.02 -2.70 -7.05
CA SER A 124 -0.58 -3.94 -7.59
C SER A 124 -0.66 -3.90 -9.12
N ASN A 125 -0.08 -4.91 -9.77
CA ASN A 125 0.00 -4.97 -11.23
C ASN A 125 -1.39 -5.03 -11.92
N VAL A 126 -2.44 -5.42 -11.18
CA VAL A 126 -3.81 -5.49 -11.72
C VAL A 126 -4.30 -4.15 -12.27
N PHE A 127 -3.81 -3.03 -11.76
CA PHE A 127 -4.21 -1.70 -12.20
C PHE A 127 -3.54 -1.25 -13.50
N ASN A 128 -2.66 -2.07 -14.08
CA ASN A 128 -2.10 -1.85 -15.42
C ASN A 128 -2.97 -2.43 -16.54
N TYR A 129 -4.02 -3.21 -16.21
CA TYR A 129 -4.88 -3.82 -17.21
C TYR A 129 -5.95 -2.83 -17.68
N PRO A 130 -6.27 -2.79 -18.99
CA PRO A 130 -7.26 -1.86 -19.52
C PRO A 130 -8.68 -2.23 -19.08
N THR A 131 -9.53 -1.21 -18.88
CA THR A 131 -10.96 -1.34 -18.57
C THR A 131 -11.82 -0.76 -19.71
N PRO A 132 -11.96 -1.47 -20.84
CA PRO A 132 -12.56 -0.91 -22.07
C PRO A 132 -14.09 -0.74 -22.01
N THR A 133 -14.79 -1.42 -21.10
CA THR A 133 -16.25 -1.39 -20.99
C THR A 133 -16.72 -1.14 -19.55
N TRP A 134 -17.99 -0.77 -19.40
CA TRP A 134 -18.59 -0.64 -18.06
C TRP A 134 -18.56 -1.97 -17.28
N ALA A 135 -18.65 -3.11 -17.98
CA ALA A 135 -18.63 -4.43 -17.35
C ALA A 135 -17.33 -4.67 -16.58
N ASP A 136 -16.22 -4.07 -17.02
CA ASP A 136 -14.93 -4.19 -16.34
C ASP A 136 -14.96 -3.60 -14.93
N THR A 137 -15.75 -2.56 -14.66
CA THR A 137 -15.92 -2.02 -13.29
C THR A 137 -16.58 -3.03 -12.36
N ALA A 138 -17.54 -3.81 -12.86
CA ALA A 138 -18.18 -4.87 -12.09
C ALA A 138 -17.22 -6.05 -11.83
N VAL A 139 -16.36 -6.36 -12.79
CA VAL A 139 -15.33 -7.40 -12.63
C VAL A 139 -14.27 -6.96 -11.61
N ILE A 140 -13.86 -5.69 -11.62
CA ILE A 140 -12.95 -5.13 -10.61
C ILE A 140 -13.58 -5.24 -9.22
N ALA A 141 -14.77 -4.66 -9.03
CA ALA A 141 -15.46 -4.63 -7.75
C ALA A 141 -15.81 -6.03 -7.21
N PHE A 142 -15.91 -7.05 -8.06
CA PHE A 142 -16.18 -8.42 -7.63
C PHE A 142 -14.92 -9.27 -7.47
N LEU A 143 -14.07 -9.37 -8.50
CA LEU A 143 -12.95 -10.31 -8.50
C LEU A 143 -11.65 -9.70 -7.95
N ILE A 144 -11.39 -8.42 -8.25
CA ILE A 144 -10.14 -7.78 -7.85
C ILE A 144 -10.24 -7.35 -6.39
N ASP A 145 -11.32 -6.70 -6.00
CA ASP A 145 -11.56 -6.32 -4.60
C ASP A 145 -11.66 -7.54 -3.69
N ALA A 146 -12.37 -8.60 -4.10
CA ALA A 146 -12.45 -9.82 -3.30
C ALA A 146 -11.11 -10.55 -3.18
N GLY A 147 -10.19 -10.36 -4.12
CA GLY A 147 -8.82 -10.87 -4.00
C GLY A 147 -7.93 -10.03 -3.09
N ALA A 148 -8.36 -8.81 -2.73
CA ALA A 148 -7.67 -7.92 -1.82
C ALA A 148 -8.15 -8.05 -0.36
N ILE A 149 -9.38 -8.55 -0.15
CA ILE A 149 -9.98 -8.86 1.16
C ILE A 149 -9.48 -10.21 1.68
#